data_AF-A0A848C828-F1
#
_entry.id   AF-A0A848C828-F1
#
_cell.length_a   1.000
_cell.length_b   1.000
_cell.length_c   1.000
_cell.angle_alpha   90.00
_cell.angle_beta   90.00
_cell.angle_gamma   90.00
#
_symmetry.space_group_name_H-M   'P 1'
#
loop_
_entity.id
_entity.type
_entity.pdbx_description
1 polymer ?
#
loop_
_entity_poly.entity_id
_entity_poly.type
_entity_poly.pdbx_seq_one_letter_code
_entity_poly.pdbx_strand_id
1 'polypeptide(L)'
;MYLFAVFCYATVWASFSSCYAYRYAHNESIFYPGSYCDYCHHPLNFWQLIPILGFCLQRGRCYYCHHKISLHSTLVELTFGLYMLSLFASKAPHLWASLSIFCAWSLLLALSDYLTQSVPAFELYLGGLVLLTQKLSWPPLEPGCSLCFLVILVGATYLQLLGSGDLIYLGFLWASFGIQFLLATTCLASCLALCYFSLKKDRPTSLAFIPFLTTASFILLYFN
;
A
#
# COMPACT_ATOMS: atom_id res chain seq x y z
N MET A 1 -17.66 -6.54 -17.98
CA MET A 1 -17.76 -7.51 -16.87
C MET A 1 -16.45 -7.62 -16.08
N TYR A 2 -15.33 -7.96 -16.72
CA TYR A 2 -14.02 -8.12 -16.04
C TYR A 2 -13.53 -6.88 -15.29
N LEU A 3 -13.60 -5.69 -15.90
CA LEU A 3 -13.18 -4.43 -15.26
C LEU A 3 -13.98 -4.10 -13.98
N PHE A 4 -15.29 -4.40 -13.98
CA PHE A 4 -16.12 -4.23 -12.79
C PHE A 4 -15.70 -5.19 -11.67
N ALA A 5 -15.40 -6.45 -12.00
CA ALA A 5 -14.88 -7.42 -11.04
C ALA A 5 -13.53 -6.99 -10.45
N VAL A 6 -12.64 -6.41 -11.26
CA VAL A 6 -11.35 -5.84 -10.81
C VAL A 6 -11.58 -4.70 -9.82
N PHE A 7 -12.49 -3.77 -10.14
CA PHE A 7 -12.84 -2.68 -9.24
C PHE A 7 -13.36 -3.21 -7.89
N CYS A 8 -14.29 -4.17 -7.91
CA CYS A 8 -14.82 -4.78 -6.68
C CYS A 8 -13.73 -5.51 -5.88
N TYR A 9 -12.85 -6.27 -6.54
CA TYR A 9 -11.73 -6.93 -5.87
C TYR A 9 -10.79 -5.90 -5.20
N ALA A 10 -10.45 -4.83 -5.91
CA ALA A 10 -9.57 -3.79 -5.42
C ALA A 10 -10.18 -3.05 -4.21
N THR A 11 -11.47 -2.69 -4.26
CA THR A 11 -12.12 -2.01 -3.13
C THR A 11 -12.22 -2.91 -1.90
N VAL A 12 -12.47 -4.22 -2.08
CA VAL A 12 -12.45 -5.19 -0.97
C VAL A 12 -11.05 -5.27 -0.36
N TRP A 13 -10.00 -5.35 -1.19
CA TRP A 13 -8.64 -5.42 -0.69
C TRP A 13 -8.21 -4.14 0.04
N ALA A 14 -8.59 -2.97 -0.48
CA ALA A 14 -8.34 -1.69 0.17
C ALA A 14 -9.06 -1.54 1.52
N SER A 15 -10.30 -2.03 1.60
CA SER A 15 -11.06 -2.08 2.85
C SER A 15 -10.39 -2.99 3.88
N PHE A 16 -10.00 -4.21 3.46
CA PHE A 16 -9.25 -5.15 4.28
C PHE A 16 -7.93 -4.57 4.77
N SER A 17 -7.14 -3.95 3.87
CA SER A 17 -5.83 -3.37 4.20
C SER A 17 -5.96 -2.22 5.20
N SER A 18 -7.02 -1.40 5.08
CA SER A 18 -7.30 -0.33 6.05
C SER A 18 -7.65 -0.88 7.44
N CYS A 19 -8.49 -1.92 7.49
CA CYS A 19 -8.86 -2.61 8.73
C CYS A 19 -7.65 -3.31 9.37
N TYR A 20 -6.87 -4.02 8.55
CA TYR A 20 -5.65 -4.72 8.97
C TYR A 20 -4.67 -3.73 9.61
N ALA A 21 -4.36 -2.63 8.91
CA ALA A 21 -3.41 -1.63 9.40
C ALA A 21 -3.86 -0.99 10.72
N TYR A 22 -5.17 -0.71 10.85
CA TYR A 22 -5.74 -0.21 12.10
C TYR A 22 -5.59 -1.21 13.25
N ARG A 23 -5.94 -2.48 13.03
CA ARG A 23 -5.82 -3.53 14.06
C ARG A 23 -4.38 -3.80 14.45
N TYR A 24 -3.47 -3.80 13.47
CA TYR A 24 -2.04 -3.92 13.72
C TYR A 24 -1.54 -2.77 14.61
N ALA A 25 -1.96 -1.53 14.34
CA ALA A 25 -1.60 -0.36 15.16
C ALA A 25 -2.11 -0.44 16.61
N HIS A 26 -3.25 -1.10 16.84
CA HIS A 26 -3.87 -1.25 18.16
C HIS A 26 -3.56 -2.59 18.84
N ASN A 27 -2.70 -3.43 18.25
CA ASN A 27 -2.41 -4.79 18.72
C ASN A 27 -3.69 -5.66 18.87
N GLU A 28 -4.66 -5.45 17.99
CA GLU A 28 -5.90 -6.22 17.95
C GLU A 28 -5.77 -7.44 17.02
N SER A 29 -6.53 -8.49 17.32
CA SER A 29 -6.57 -9.68 16.45
C SER A 29 -7.24 -9.36 15.12
N ILE A 30 -6.62 -9.81 14.02
CA ILE A 30 -7.15 -9.65 12.65
C ILE A 30 -8.40 -10.53 12.43
N PHE A 31 -8.50 -11.66 13.13
CA PHE A 31 -9.55 -12.66 12.90
C PHE A 31 -10.79 -12.48 13.76
N TYR A 32 -10.64 -11.98 14.99
CA TYR A 32 -11.74 -11.87 15.94
C TYR A 32 -11.56 -10.67 16.88
N PRO A 33 -12.63 -9.90 17.20
CA PRO A 33 -14.00 -10.04 16.72
C PRO A 33 -14.18 -9.60 15.26
N GLY A 34 -15.36 -9.81 14.69
CA GLY A 34 -15.73 -9.25 13.39
C GLY A 34 -15.70 -7.71 13.38
N SER A 35 -15.95 -7.08 12.24
CA SER A 35 -15.96 -5.61 12.15
C SER A 35 -17.06 -5.00 13.04
N TYR A 36 -16.72 -3.94 13.76
CA TYR A 36 -17.62 -3.24 14.69
C TYR A 36 -17.49 -1.71 14.55
N CYS A 37 -18.42 -0.98 15.14
CA CYS A 37 -18.31 0.47 15.26
C CYS A 37 -17.37 0.86 16.41
N ASP A 38 -16.40 1.74 16.16
CA ASP A 38 -15.40 2.18 17.16
C ASP A 38 -15.98 2.93 18.37
N TYR A 39 -17.24 3.37 18.30
CA TYR A 39 -17.89 4.18 19.34
C TYR A 39 -18.89 3.40 20.18
N CYS A 40 -19.77 2.62 19.55
CA CYS A 40 -20.79 1.84 20.26
C CYS A 40 -20.47 0.35 20.33
N HIS A 41 -19.39 -0.10 19.70
CA HIS A 41 -18.94 -1.50 19.61
C HIS A 41 -19.99 -2.46 19.07
N HIS A 42 -21.05 -1.96 18.43
CA HIS A 42 -22.05 -2.80 17.80
C HIS A 42 -21.43 -3.49 16.57
N PRO A 43 -21.64 -4.81 16.40
CA PRO A 43 -21.15 -5.53 15.22
C PRO A 43 -21.81 -5.00 13.95
N LEU A 44 -21.04 -4.88 12.88
CA LEU A 44 -21.53 -4.39 11.59
C LEU A 44 -22.19 -5.52 10.79
N ASN A 45 -23.36 -5.24 10.20
CA ASN A 45 -24.04 -6.14 9.28
C ASN A 45 -23.30 -6.23 7.94
N PHE A 46 -23.51 -7.33 7.21
CA PHE A 46 -22.84 -7.58 5.92
C PHE A 46 -22.96 -6.41 4.92
N TRP A 47 -24.13 -5.75 4.84
CA TRP A 47 -24.36 -4.65 3.90
C TRP A 47 -23.61 -3.37 4.28
N GLN A 48 -23.26 -3.21 5.56
CA GLN A 48 -22.45 -2.10 6.07
C GLN A 48 -20.97 -2.30 5.74
N LEU A 49 -20.55 -3.54 5.45
CA LEU A 49 -19.18 -3.93 5.12
C LEU A 49 -18.89 -3.88 3.62
N ILE A 50 -19.90 -3.63 2.78
CA ILE A 50 -19.68 -3.50 1.34
C ILE A 50 -18.86 -2.23 1.09
N PRO A 51 -17.65 -2.32 0.52
CA PRO A 51 -16.78 -1.15 0.31
C PRO A 51 -17.50 -0.05 -0.46
N ILE A 52 -17.30 1.21 -0.06
CA ILE A 52 -17.94 2.43 -0.59
C ILE A 52 -19.46 2.46 -0.35
N LEU A 53 -20.21 1.44 -0.75
CA LEU A 53 -21.66 1.37 -0.66
C LEU A 53 -22.14 1.38 0.79
N GLY A 54 -21.49 0.64 1.69
CA GLY A 54 -21.82 0.60 3.11
C GLY A 54 -21.74 1.99 3.75
N PHE A 55 -20.72 2.78 3.38
CA PHE A 55 -20.58 4.18 3.83
C PHE A 55 -21.69 5.08 3.24
N CYS A 56 -21.96 4.96 1.94
CA CYS A 56 -22.99 5.75 1.24
C CYS A 56 -24.39 5.48 1.79
N LEU A 57 -24.75 4.21 2.00
CA LEU A 57 -26.05 3.81 2.55
C LEU A 57 -26.25 4.30 3.99
N GLN A 58 -25.18 4.30 4.78
CA GLN A 58 -25.14 4.84 6.13
C GLN A 58 -25.05 6.37 6.17
N ARG A 59 -24.92 7.05 5.02
CA ARG A 59 -24.77 8.51 4.89
C ARG A 59 -23.63 9.06 5.74
N GLY A 60 -22.55 8.29 5.86
CA GLY A 60 -21.36 8.64 6.64
C GLY A 60 -21.54 8.67 8.16
N ARG A 61 -22.60 8.06 8.70
CA ARG A 61 -22.85 7.94 10.14
C ARG A 61 -23.21 6.52 10.51
N CYS A 62 -22.74 6.04 11.66
CA CYS A 62 -23.10 4.71 12.14
C CYS A 62 -24.63 4.56 12.21
N TYR A 63 -25.15 3.45 11.71
CA TYR A 63 -26.58 3.16 11.72
C TYR A 63 -27.19 3.14 13.14
N TYR A 64 -26.42 2.68 14.13
CA TYR A 64 -26.90 2.46 15.50
C TYR A 64 -26.72 3.68 16.41
N CYS A 65 -25.53 4.29 16.42
CA CYS A 65 -25.22 5.41 17.32
C CYS A 65 -25.15 6.78 16.64
N HIS A 66 -25.33 6.84 15.32
CA HIS A 66 -25.23 8.07 14.51
C HIS A 66 -23.90 8.82 14.58
N HIS A 67 -22.88 8.23 15.19
CA HIS A 67 -21.55 8.80 15.22
C HIS A 67 -20.95 8.87 13.81
N LYS A 68 -20.19 9.93 13.52
CA LYS A 68 -19.59 10.15 12.19
C LYS A 68 -18.54 9.08 11.88
N ILE A 69 -18.68 8.42 10.74
CA ILE A 69 -17.70 7.45 10.24
C ILE A 69 -16.56 8.22 9.56
N SER A 70 -15.31 7.82 9.81
CA SER A 70 -14.15 8.39 9.14
C SER A 70 -14.21 8.15 7.63
N LEU A 71 -13.91 9.18 6.85
CA LEU A 71 -13.84 9.09 5.39
C LEU A 71 -12.57 8.41 4.90
N HIS A 72 -11.58 8.20 5.77
CA HIS A 72 -10.24 7.74 5.37
C HIS A 72 -10.29 6.39 4.63
N SER A 73 -10.89 5.36 5.21
CA SER A 73 -10.97 4.04 4.57
C SER A 73 -11.77 4.08 3.27
N THR A 74 -12.89 4.81 3.24
CA THR A 74 -13.72 4.95 2.02
C THR A 74 -12.97 5.67 0.89
N LEU A 75 -12.12 6.65 1.22
CA LEU A 75 -11.27 7.31 0.22
C LEU A 75 -10.18 6.36 -0.29
N VAL A 76 -9.57 5.54 0.58
CA VAL A 76 -8.60 4.51 0.18
C VAL A 76 -9.25 3.46 -0.73
N GLU A 77 -10.46 2.99 -0.38
CA GLU A 77 -11.25 2.07 -1.21
C GLU A 77 -11.49 2.65 -2.61
N LEU A 78 -12.00 3.88 -2.69
CA LEU A 78 -12.33 4.52 -3.95
C LEU A 78 -11.08 4.78 -4.81
N THR A 79 -10.04 5.37 -4.23
CA THR A 79 -8.81 5.72 -4.96
C THR A 79 -8.07 4.49 -5.46
N PHE A 80 -7.94 3.45 -4.62
CA PHE A 80 -7.30 2.21 -5.03
C PHE A 80 -8.13 1.43 -6.06
N GLY A 81 -9.46 1.40 -5.87
CA GLY A 81 -10.37 0.80 -6.84
C GLY A 81 -10.27 1.44 -8.23
N LEU A 82 -10.30 2.77 -8.29
CA LEU A 82 -10.16 3.52 -9.55
C LEU A 82 -8.78 3.34 -10.18
N TYR A 83 -7.72 3.33 -9.37
CA TYR A 83 -6.36 3.09 -9.84
C TYR A 83 -6.21 1.69 -10.47
N MET A 84 -6.69 0.64 -9.79
CA MET A 84 -6.62 -0.73 -10.32
C MET A 84 -7.46 -0.89 -11.60
N LEU A 85 -8.64 -0.26 -11.63
CA LEU A 85 -9.49 -0.22 -12.82
C LEU A 85 -8.77 0.42 -14.01
N SER A 86 -8.13 1.58 -13.82
CA SER A 86 -7.43 2.29 -14.90
C SER A 86 -6.16 1.58 -15.34
N LEU A 87 -5.39 1.02 -14.38
CA LEU A 87 -4.20 0.23 -14.67
C LEU A 87 -4.53 -1.01 -15.50
N PHE A 88 -5.62 -1.71 -15.19
CA PHE A 88 -5.97 -2.95 -15.91
C PHE A 88 -6.58 -2.66 -17.28
N ALA A 89 -7.19 -1.50 -17.46
CA ALA A 89 -7.65 -1.04 -18.76
C ALA A 89 -6.47 -0.70 -19.71
N SER A 90 -5.30 -0.30 -19.17
CA SER A 90 -4.13 0.07 -19.97
C SER A 90 -3.10 -1.05 -20.14
N LYS A 91 -3.05 -2.03 -19.24
CA LYS A 91 -2.05 -3.12 -19.26
C LYS A 91 -2.59 -4.43 -19.81
N ALA A 92 -1.69 -5.20 -20.40
CA ALA A 92 -2.02 -6.50 -21.00
C ALA A 92 -2.51 -7.51 -19.95
N PRO A 93 -3.53 -8.35 -20.26
CA PRO A 93 -4.15 -9.27 -19.30
C PRO A 93 -3.20 -10.26 -18.62
N HIS A 94 -2.11 -10.66 -19.29
CA HIS A 94 -1.13 -11.58 -18.70
C HIS A 94 -0.36 -10.99 -17.51
N LEU A 95 -0.35 -9.65 -17.36
CA LEU A 95 0.29 -8.95 -16.24
C LEU A 95 -0.68 -8.67 -15.08
N TRP A 96 -1.98 -8.88 -15.26
CA TRP A 96 -2.99 -8.49 -14.26
C TRP A 96 -2.78 -9.17 -12.92
N ALA A 97 -2.50 -10.48 -12.91
CA ALA A 97 -2.27 -11.21 -11.67
C ALA A 97 -1.08 -10.64 -10.89
N SER A 98 0.05 -10.44 -11.56
CA SER A 98 1.26 -9.97 -10.91
C SER A 98 1.19 -8.51 -10.44
N LEU A 99 0.57 -7.64 -11.24
CA LEU A 99 0.28 -6.25 -10.85
C LEU A 99 -0.71 -6.19 -9.69
N SER A 100 -1.72 -7.06 -9.64
CA SER A 100 -2.66 -7.10 -8.50
C SER A 100 -1.96 -7.46 -7.21
N ILE A 101 -1.11 -8.50 -7.21
CA ILE A 101 -0.35 -8.93 -6.04
C ILE A 101 0.55 -7.80 -5.56
N PHE A 102 1.26 -7.13 -6.48
CA PHE A 102 2.15 -6.02 -6.12
C PHE A 102 1.39 -4.86 -5.51
N CYS A 103 0.34 -4.38 -6.18
CA CYS A 103 -0.43 -3.24 -5.71
C CYS A 103 -1.14 -3.53 -4.38
N ALA A 104 -1.63 -4.76 -4.21
CA ALA A 104 -2.25 -5.24 -2.98
C ALA A 104 -1.24 -5.25 -1.82
N TRP A 105 -0.06 -5.83 -2.04
CA TRP A 105 1.01 -5.90 -1.06
C TRP A 105 1.53 -4.50 -0.67
N SER A 106 1.84 -3.66 -1.66
CA SER A 106 2.36 -2.32 -1.41
C SER A 106 1.35 -1.44 -0.67
N LEU A 107 0.05 -1.54 -1.00
CA LEU A 107 -1.00 -0.80 -0.30
C LEU A 107 -1.07 -1.22 1.18
N LEU A 108 -1.04 -2.52 1.47
CA LEU A 108 -1.11 -3.02 2.85
C LEU A 108 0.08 -2.53 3.69
N LEU A 109 1.29 -2.58 3.15
CA LEU A 109 2.48 -2.09 3.85
C LEU A 109 2.48 -0.57 3.98
N ALA A 110 2.03 0.17 2.97
CA ALA A 110 1.91 1.62 3.04
C ALA A 110 0.93 2.07 4.13
N LEU A 111 -0.24 1.42 4.24
CA LEU A 111 -1.21 1.78 5.28
C LEU A 111 -0.72 1.42 6.68
N SER A 112 -0.03 0.28 6.83
CA SER A 112 0.60 -0.11 8.11
C SER A 112 1.67 0.92 8.50
N ASP A 113 2.61 1.22 7.61
CA ASP A 113 3.70 2.18 7.84
C ASP A 113 3.16 3.59 8.12
N TYR A 114 2.11 4.02 7.41
CA TYR A 114 1.47 5.31 7.66
C TYR A 114 0.92 5.45 9.09
N LEU A 115 0.36 4.37 9.65
CA LEU A 115 -0.26 4.39 10.98
C LEU A 115 0.76 4.14 12.10
N THR A 116 1.72 3.24 11.93
CA THR A 116 2.62 2.79 13.01
C THR A 116 4.07 3.18 12.82
N GLN A 117 4.47 3.70 11.65
CA GLN A 117 5.88 3.86 11.25
C GLN A 117 6.69 2.57 11.39
N SER A 118 5.99 1.44 11.27
CA SER A 118 6.53 0.10 11.38
C SER A 118 5.76 -0.81 10.43
N VAL A 119 6.41 -1.91 10.04
CA VAL A 119 5.86 -2.81 9.03
C VAL A 119 5.82 -4.21 9.60
N PRO A 120 4.70 -4.92 9.46
CA PRO A 120 4.60 -6.28 9.95
C PRO A 120 5.51 -7.19 9.10
N ALA A 121 6.51 -7.78 9.76
CA ALA A 121 7.60 -8.48 9.09
C ALA A 121 7.11 -9.69 8.29
N PHE A 122 6.14 -10.44 8.81
CA PHE A 122 5.61 -11.63 8.15
C PHE A 122 5.02 -11.30 6.77
N GLU A 123 4.20 -10.26 6.67
CA GLU A 123 3.54 -9.80 5.45
C GLU A 123 4.53 -9.16 4.48
N LEU A 124 5.51 -8.42 5.00
CA LEU A 124 6.61 -7.87 4.21
C LEU A 124 7.37 -8.98 3.48
N TYR A 125 7.83 -10.00 4.21
CA TYR A 125 8.58 -11.12 3.62
C TYR A 125 7.70 -12.04 2.76
N LEU A 126 6.51 -12.41 3.24
CA LEU A 126 5.62 -13.32 2.52
C LEU A 126 5.20 -12.73 1.18
N GLY A 127 4.72 -11.48 1.16
CA GLY A 127 4.31 -10.84 -0.08
C GLY A 127 5.49 -10.57 -1.02
N GLY A 128 6.65 -10.20 -0.48
CA GLY A 128 7.88 -10.08 -1.24
C GLY A 128 8.28 -11.39 -1.94
N LEU A 129 8.25 -12.53 -1.23
CA LEU A 129 8.54 -13.84 -1.82
C LEU A 129 7.52 -14.26 -2.87
N VAL A 130 6.23 -14.00 -2.65
CA VAL A 130 5.18 -14.28 -3.65
C VAL A 130 5.42 -13.45 -4.92
N LEU A 131 5.86 -12.20 -4.79
CA LEU A 131 6.18 -11.34 -5.94
C LEU A 131 7.32 -11.89 -6.80
N LEU A 132 8.35 -12.48 -6.19
CA LEU A 132 9.48 -13.07 -6.94
C LEU A 132 9.06 -14.25 -7.82
N THR A 133 7.96 -14.93 -7.49
CA THR A 133 7.44 -16.03 -8.32
C THR A 133 6.73 -15.53 -9.59
N GLN A 134 6.42 -14.24 -9.65
CA GLN A 134 5.70 -13.66 -10.77
C GLN A 134 6.68 -13.32 -11.90
N LYS A 135 6.32 -13.72 -13.14
CA LYS A 135 7.08 -13.33 -14.34
C LYS A 135 6.79 -11.86 -14.67
N LEU A 136 7.50 -10.96 -14.02
CA LEU A 136 7.62 -9.57 -14.48
C LEU A 136 8.87 -9.47 -15.36
N SER A 137 8.66 -9.30 -16.67
CA SER A 137 9.75 -9.19 -17.64
C SER A 137 10.40 -7.81 -17.53
N TRP A 138 11.61 -7.73 -16.98
CA TRP A 138 12.39 -6.50 -16.86
C TRP A 138 13.81 -6.68 -17.38
N PRO A 139 14.47 -5.60 -17.84
CA PRO A 139 15.75 -5.67 -18.53
C PRO A 139 16.83 -6.33 -17.65
N PRO A 140 17.83 -6.96 -18.29
CA PRO A 140 18.88 -7.69 -17.58
C PRO A 140 19.62 -6.80 -16.57
N LEU A 141 20.04 -7.42 -15.46
CA LEU A 141 20.85 -6.78 -14.42
C LEU A 141 22.15 -6.24 -15.03
N GLU A 142 22.39 -4.93 -14.88
CA GLU A 142 23.75 -4.40 -14.94
C GLU A 142 24.41 -4.55 -13.54
N PRO A 143 25.35 -5.49 -13.36
CA PRO A 143 25.82 -5.90 -12.04
C PRO A 143 26.53 -4.77 -11.27
N GLY A 144 27.20 -3.85 -11.97
CA GLY A 144 27.96 -2.76 -11.36
C GLY A 144 27.08 -1.74 -10.63
N CYS A 145 26.06 -1.20 -11.31
CA CYS A 145 25.14 -0.23 -10.71
C CYS A 145 24.31 -0.84 -9.58
N SER A 146 23.93 -2.12 -9.69
CA SER A 146 23.17 -2.79 -8.63
C SER A 146 23.95 -2.93 -7.32
N LEU A 147 25.25 -3.26 -7.39
CA LEU A 147 26.06 -3.50 -6.19
C LEU A 147 26.37 -2.19 -5.47
N CYS A 148 26.70 -1.12 -6.20
CA CYS A 148 26.87 0.21 -5.62
C CYS A 148 25.60 0.72 -4.93
N PHE A 149 24.43 0.59 -5.58
CA PHE A 149 23.17 1.05 -4.99
C PHE A 149 22.79 0.26 -3.74
N LEU A 150 22.98 -1.07 -3.75
CA LEU A 150 22.74 -1.90 -2.58
C LEU A 150 23.64 -1.50 -1.40
N VAL A 151 24.94 -1.27 -1.65
CA VAL A 151 25.87 -0.79 -0.61
C VAL A 151 25.43 0.55 -0.03
N ILE A 152 24.95 1.48 -0.85
CA ILE A 152 24.42 2.77 -0.39
C ILE A 152 23.20 2.57 0.50
N LEU A 153 22.24 1.73 0.09
CA LEU A 153 21.03 1.46 0.87
C LEU A 153 21.36 0.79 2.21
N VAL A 154 22.23 -0.21 2.22
CA VAL A 154 22.69 -0.87 3.44
C VAL A 154 23.43 0.12 4.34
N GLY A 155 24.33 0.94 3.78
CA GLY A 155 25.00 2.01 4.51
C GLY A 155 24.04 3.02 5.13
N ALA A 156 23.01 3.44 4.39
CA ALA A 156 21.98 4.35 4.89
C ALA A 156 21.19 3.74 6.06
N THR A 157 20.89 2.45 6.02
CA THR A 157 20.22 1.77 7.15
C THR A 157 21.12 1.63 8.36
N TYR A 158 22.41 1.34 8.17
CA TYR A 158 23.39 1.29 9.25
C TYR A 158 23.56 2.65 9.94
N LEU A 159 23.49 3.74 9.16
CA LEU A 159 23.50 5.12 9.64
C LEU A 159 22.14 5.59 10.19
N GLN A 160 21.13 4.71 10.30
CA GLN A 160 19.78 5.02 10.78
C GLN A 160 19.05 6.10 9.97
N LEU A 161 19.45 6.32 8.71
CA LEU A 161 18.79 7.27 7.79
C LEU A 161 17.52 6.68 7.16
N LEU A 162 17.45 5.35 7.06
CA LEU A 162 16.38 4.62 6.39
C LEU A 162 15.96 3.42 7.25
N GLY A 163 14.66 3.12 7.32
CA GLY A 163 14.14 1.99 8.07
C GLY A 163 14.57 0.65 7.47
N SER A 164 14.73 -0.37 8.32
CA SER A 164 15.02 -1.74 7.84
C SER A 164 13.88 -2.31 6.99
N GLY A 165 12.63 -1.97 7.32
CA GLY A 165 11.45 -2.30 6.52
C GLY A 165 11.53 -1.71 5.11
N ASP A 166 11.94 -0.45 4.99
CA ASP A 166 12.13 0.23 3.70
C ASP A 166 13.21 -0.46 2.87
N LEU A 167 14.34 -0.84 3.48
CA LEU A 167 15.42 -1.56 2.80
C LEU A 167 14.92 -2.89 2.20
N ILE A 168 14.18 -3.67 2.99
CA ILE A 168 13.64 -4.97 2.55
C ILE A 168 12.62 -4.76 1.44
N TYR A 169 11.72 -3.78 1.58
CA TYR A 169 10.76 -3.41 0.54
C TYR A 169 11.45 -3.06 -0.77
N LEU A 170 12.48 -2.19 -0.71
CA LEU A 170 13.30 -1.81 -1.87
C LEU A 170 14.05 -2.99 -2.47
N GLY A 171 14.51 -3.94 -1.64
CA GLY A 171 15.14 -5.17 -2.10
C GLY A 171 14.19 -6.04 -2.92
N PHE A 172 12.95 -6.23 -2.47
CA PHE A 172 11.95 -6.97 -3.25
C PHE A 172 11.52 -6.21 -4.51
N LEU A 173 11.44 -4.89 -4.46
CA LEU A 173 11.13 -4.04 -5.61
C LEU A 173 12.24 -4.13 -6.66
N TRP A 174 13.51 -4.10 -6.24
CA TRP A 174 14.66 -4.31 -7.10
C TRP A 174 14.63 -5.69 -7.78
N ALA A 175 14.39 -6.74 -7.00
CA ALA A 175 14.36 -8.10 -7.52
C ALA A 175 13.19 -8.36 -8.47
N SER A 176 12.06 -7.66 -8.30
CA SER A 176 10.85 -7.83 -9.12
C SER A 176 10.83 -6.96 -10.39
N PHE A 177 11.34 -5.72 -10.32
CA PHE A 177 11.24 -4.73 -11.40
C PHE A 177 12.59 -4.27 -11.97
N GLY A 178 13.70 -4.68 -11.37
CA GLY A 178 15.03 -4.28 -11.77
C GLY A 178 15.48 -2.91 -11.26
N ILE A 179 16.72 -2.56 -11.59
CA ILE A 179 17.40 -1.37 -11.04
C ILE A 179 16.84 -0.05 -11.57
N GLN A 180 16.42 0.02 -12.83
CA GLN A 180 15.90 1.25 -13.42
C GLN A 180 14.60 1.69 -12.72
N PHE A 181 13.68 0.75 -12.49
CA PHE A 181 12.45 1.01 -11.78
C PHE A 181 12.70 1.35 -10.31
N LEU A 182 13.65 0.68 -9.65
CA LEU A 182 14.07 1.00 -8.28
C LEU A 182 14.61 2.44 -8.14
N LEU A 183 15.47 2.86 -9.06
CA LEU A 183 16.04 4.21 -9.04
C LEU A 183 14.95 5.27 -9.31
N ALA A 184 14.08 5.03 -10.28
CA ALA A 184 12.97 5.93 -10.58
C ALA A 184 11.99 6.04 -9.40
N THR A 185 11.63 4.92 -8.77
CA THR A 185 10.72 4.90 -7.62
C THR A 185 11.32 5.61 -6.41
N THR A 186 12.58 5.32 -6.06
CA THR A 186 13.24 5.96 -4.91
C THR A 186 13.45 7.46 -5.13
N CYS A 187 13.80 7.88 -6.35
CA CYS A 187 13.93 9.30 -6.70
C CYS A 187 12.58 10.01 -6.58
N LEU A 188 11.53 9.50 -7.24
CA LEU A 188 10.21 10.11 -7.21
C LEU A 188 9.61 10.11 -5.80
N ALA A 189 9.77 9.01 -5.04
CA ALA A 189 9.34 8.94 -3.65
C ALA A 189 10.05 9.96 -2.76
N SER A 190 11.36 10.14 -2.95
CA SER A 190 12.13 11.15 -2.22
C SER A 190 11.66 12.57 -2.56
N CYS A 191 11.37 12.87 -3.84
CA CYS A 191 10.79 14.14 -4.25
C CYS A 191 9.43 14.38 -3.60
N LEU A 192 8.53 13.38 -3.62
CA LEU A 192 7.21 13.47 -2.99
C LEU A 192 7.32 13.67 -1.47
N ALA A 193 8.23 12.94 -0.80
CA ALA A 193 8.47 13.07 0.62
C ALA A 193 9.01 14.47 0.99
N LEU A 194 9.95 15.01 0.20
CA LEU A 194 10.48 16.36 0.38
C LEU A 194 9.41 17.44 0.15
N CYS A 195 8.58 17.30 -0.90
CA CYS A 195 7.45 18.19 -1.14
C CYS A 195 6.47 18.17 0.03
N TYR A 196 6.11 16.98 0.52
CA TYR A 196 5.24 16.83 1.69
C TYR A 196 5.85 17.49 2.94
N PHE A 197 7.13 17.23 3.23
CA PHE A 197 7.83 17.81 4.36
C PHE A 197 7.93 19.34 4.28
N SER A 198 8.08 19.89 3.07
CA SER A 198 8.17 21.35 2.85
C SER A 198 6.82 22.05 3.04
N LEU A 199 5.72 21.38 2.72
CA LEU A 199 4.37 21.93 2.85
C LEU A 199 3.81 21.82 4.28
N LYS A 200 4.32 20.89 5.08
CA LYS A 200 3.82 20.66 6.43
C LYS A 200 4.42 21.66 7.42
N LYS A 201 3.54 22.44 8.05
CA LYS A 201 3.92 23.49 9.01
C LYS A 201 4.59 22.91 10.27
N ASP A 202 4.07 21.79 10.75
CA ASP A 202 4.66 21.01 11.85
C ASP A 202 5.52 19.89 11.26
N ARG A 203 6.85 20.08 11.32
CA ARG A 203 7.83 19.13 10.78
C ARG A 203 7.87 17.88 11.66
N PRO A 204 7.45 16.69 11.17
CA PRO A 204 7.49 15.48 11.95
C PRO A 204 8.95 15.04 12.15
N THR A 205 9.24 14.42 13.30
CA THR A 205 10.58 13.90 13.64
C THR A 205 10.97 12.69 12.79
N SER A 206 9.99 11.92 12.35
CA SER A 206 10.12 10.72 11.52
C SER A 206 8.99 10.67 10.51
N LEU A 207 9.24 10.09 9.33
CA LEU A 207 8.29 10.04 8.23
C LEU A 207 8.19 8.60 7.73
N ALA A 208 6.95 8.11 7.60
CA ALA A 208 6.63 6.83 6.98
C ALA A 208 6.97 6.89 5.49
N PHE A 209 7.97 6.13 5.04
CA PHE A 209 8.52 6.25 3.69
C PHE A 209 7.82 5.32 2.68
N ILE A 210 7.27 4.18 3.11
CA ILE A 210 6.58 3.23 2.23
C ILE A 210 5.36 3.83 1.51
N PRO A 211 4.54 4.72 2.10
CA PRO A 211 3.49 5.43 1.37
C PRO A 211 4.03 6.20 0.16
N PHE A 212 5.19 6.85 0.29
CA PHE A 212 5.82 7.58 -0.81
C PHE A 212 6.40 6.63 -1.86
N LEU A 213 7.01 5.52 -1.43
CA LEU A 213 7.48 4.46 -2.34
C LEU A 213 6.32 3.83 -3.13
N THR A 214 5.19 3.58 -2.47
CA THR A 214 4.01 2.97 -3.07
C THR A 214 3.36 3.90 -4.09
N THR A 215 3.17 5.17 -3.73
CA THR A 215 2.62 6.17 -4.66
C THR A 215 3.53 6.40 -5.86
N ALA A 216 4.85 6.49 -5.66
CA ALA A 216 5.82 6.57 -6.75
C ALA A 216 5.77 5.33 -7.67
N SER A 217 5.68 4.13 -7.09
CA SER A 217 5.56 2.88 -7.85
C SER A 217 4.28 2.85 -8.68
N PHE A 218 3.16 3.33 -8.12
CA PHE A 218 1.88 3.35 -8.84
C PHE A 218 1.88 4.31 -10.02
N ILE A 219 2.48 5.49 -9.84
CA ILE A 219 2.66 6.45 -10.93
C ILE A 219 3.50 5.83 -12.05
N LEU A 220 4.65 5.23 -11.70
CA LEU A 220 5.56 4.66 -12.69
C LEU A 220 4.96 3.45 -13.42
N LEU A 221 4.23 2.58 -12.73
CA LEU A 221 3.54 1.45 -13.36
C LEU A 221 2.44 1.89 -14.33
N TYR A 222 1.77 3.00 -14.04
CA TYR A 222 0.75 3.51 -14.93
C TYR A 222 1.36 3.99 -16.27
N PHE A 223 2.48 4.72 -16.22
CA PHE A 223 3.12 5.33 -17.39
C PHE A 223 4.06 4.43 -18.19
N ASN A 224 4.50 3.30 -17.62
CA ASN A 224 5.40 2.34 -18.27
C ASN A 224 4.63 1.13 -18.80
#